data_AF-A0A8S3YKF5-F1
#
_entry.id   AF-A0A8S3YKF5-F1
#
_cell.length_a   1.000
_cell.length_b   1.000
_cell.length_c   1.000
_cell.angle_alpha   90.00
_cell.angle_beta   90.00
_cell.angle_gamma   90.00
#
_symmetry.space_group_name_H-M   'P 1'
#
loop_
_entity.id
_entity.type
_entity.pdbx_description
1 polymer ?
#
loop_
_entity_poly.entity_id
_entity_poly.type
_entity_poly.pdbx_seq_one_letter_code
_entity_poly.pdbx_strand_id
1 'polypeptide(L)'
;MQYTLYLTVQLQLAELGWHLDFLMTPKMTDDDVIGCASNTSGYAVKFSANNKGHFPPTLYTDTEVTLTSYSSQNGIYSCTIQRPVSASANGRVDANTAWTLLFAAGSTTFTQTGEPTISYHGGNRFWSTVPVKVTDTSNA
;
A
#
# COMPACT_ATOMS: atom_id res chain seq x y z
N MET A 1 19.51 -17.69 14.34
CA MET A 1 18.43 -16.68 14.37
C MET A 1 18.36 -16.07 12.99
N GLN A 2 17.21 -16.17 12.31
CA GLN A 2 16.96 -15.43 11.07
C GLN A 2 16.32 -14.10 11.46
N TYR A 3 16.86 -13.00 10.94
CA TYR A 3 16.28 -11.67 11.07
C TYR A 3 15.47 -11.38 9.81
N THR A 4 14.23 -10.92 9.98
CA THR A 4 13.40 -10.46 8.86
C THR A 4 13.48 -8.94 8.80
N LEU A 5 13.93 -8.41 7.67
CA LEU A 5 13.91 -6.98 7.41
C LEU A 5 12.52 -6.55 6.95
N TYR A 6 12.02 -5.43 7.48
CA TYR A 6 10.72 -4.88 7.15
C TYR A 6 10.85 -3.51 6.48
N LEU A 7 10.06 -3.29 5.44
CA LEU A 7 9.78 -1.97 4.90
C LEU A 7 8.64 -1.35 5.74
N THR A 8 8.88 -0.15 6.26
CA THR A 8 7.87 0.65 6.96
C THR A 8 7.41 1.78 6.05
N VAL A 9 6.10 1.93 5.90
CA VAL A 9 5.50 2.94 5.02
C VAL A 9 4.57 3.82 5.83
N GLN A 10 4.83 5.12 5.81
CA GLN A 10 3.99 6.12 6.44
C GLN A 10 3.23 6.90 5.37
N LEU A 11 1.91 6.94 5.52
CA LEU A 11 1.00 7.68 4.66
C LEU A 11 0.35 8.80 5.46
N GLN A 12 0.20 9.99 4.86
CA GLN A 12 -0.50 11.15 5.42
C GLN A 12 -1.34 11.81 4.33
N LEU A 13 -2.65 11.86 4.51
CA LEU A 13 -3.60 12.25 3.44
C LEU A 13 -4.73 13.10 4.02
N ALA A 14 -5.17 14.14 3.31
CA ALA A 14 -6.04 15.20 3.83
C ALA A 14 -7.56 14.96 3.69
N GLU A 15 -8.00 13.78 3.26
CA GLU A 15 -9.41 13.38 3.10
C GLU A 15 -9.62 11.94 3.61
N LEU A 16 -10.79 11.31 3.43
CA LEU A 16 -11.10 9.95 3.92
C LEU A 16 -11.19 8.93 2.77
N GLY A 17 -10.55 7.77 2.94
CA GLY A 17 -10.59 6.63 2.00
C GLY A 17 -9.40 6.66 1.03
N TRP A 18 -8.47 5.71 1.17
CA TRP A 18 -7.22 5.76 0.39
C TRP A 18 -6.65 4.40 0.09
N HIS A 19 -5.80 4.36 -0.94
CA HIS A 19 -4.87 3.27 -1.16
C HIS A 19 -3.46 3.76 -1.50
N LEU A 20 -2.49 2.85 -1.58
CA LEU A 20 -1.12 3.11 -2.02
C LEU A 20 -0.66 1.91 -2.84
N ASP A 21 0.06 2.15 -3.94
CA ASP A 21 0.46 1.09 -4.87
C ASP A 21 2.00 1.02 -4.99
N PHE A 22 2.57 -0.15 -4.74
CA PHE A 22 3.99 -0.44 -4.96
C PHE A 22 4.20 -1.01 -6.36
N LEU A 23 4.60 -0.14 -7.29
CA LEU A 23 4.72 -0.58 -8.68
C LEU A 23 6.13 -1.04 -9.02
N MET A 24 6.22 -2.17 -9.71
CA MET A 24 7.43 -2.50 -10.46
C MET A 24 7.38 -1.92 -11.87
N THR A 25 6.20 -1.54 -12.37
CA THR A 25 6.03 -1.07 -13.75
C THR A 25 5.16 0.18 -13.86
N PRO A 26 5.43 1.09 -14.83
CA PRO A 26 4.70 2.35 -14.99
C PRO A 26 3.22 2.20 -15.45
N LYS A 27 2.61 1.01 -15.31
CA LYS A 27 1.32 0.68 -15.94
C LYS A 27 0.30 -0.03 -15.05
N MET A 28 0.58 -0.29 -13.77
CA MET A 28 -0.34 -1.05 -12.89
C MET A 28 -0.69 -2.43 -13.49
N THR A 29 0.23 -3.07 -14.20
CA THR A 29 -0.05 -4.33 -14.93
C THR A 29 0.46 -5.58 -14.22
N ASP A 30 1.38 -5.43 -13.27
CA ASP A 30 1.92 -6.54 -12.47
C ASP A 30 2.60 -5.99 -11.22
N ASP A 31 1.79 -5.56 -10.27
CA ASP A 31 2.28 -4.70 -9.20
C ASP A 31 1.72 -5.08 -7.82
N ASP A 32 2.51 -4.80 -6.79
CA ASP A 32 2.09 -4.94 -5.40
C ASP A 32 1.30 -3.69 -5.01
N VAL A 33 0.28 -3.84 -4.19
CA VAL A 33 -0.55 -2.74 -3.72
C VAL A 33 -0.70 -2.89 -2.23
N ILE A 34 -0.28 -1.89 -1.44
CA ILE A 34 -0.49 -1.91 0.02
C ILE A 34 -0.89 -0.52 0.49
N GLY A 35 -1.85 -0.47 1.40
CA GLY A 35 -2.24 0.79 1.99
C GLY A 35 -3.28 0.57 3.06
N CYS A 36 -3.96 1.63 3.43
CA CYS A 36 -4.93 1.60 4.52
C CYS A 36 -6.16 2.44 4.18
N ALA A 37 -7.31 1.96 4.64
CA ALA A 37 -8.57 2.67 4.55
C ALA A 37 -9.19 2.76 5.94
N SER A 38 -9.93 3.84 6.19
CA SER A 38 -10.75 3.99 7.39
C SER A 38 -12.23 3.95 7.03
N ASN A 39 -13.04 3.26 7.83
CA ASN A 39 -14.49 3.37 7.73
C ASN A 39 -15.01 4.61 8.49
N THR A 40 -16.32 4.84 8.44
CA THR A 40 -16.97 5.98 9.11
C THR A 40 -16.91 5.93 10.64
N SER A 41 -16.63 4.76 11.24
CA SER A 41 -16.40 4.65 12.69
C SER A 41 -14.94 4.94 13.09
N GLY A 42 -14.08 5.32 12.13
CA GLY A 42 -12.67 5.62 12.38
C GLY A 42 -11.80 4.37 12.55
N TYR A 43 -12.35 3.17 12.32
CA TYR A 43 -11.57 1.95 12.31
C TYR A 43 -10.78 1.84 11.01
N ALA A 44 -9.47 1.66 11.15
CA ALA A 44 -8.54 1.53 10.05
C ALA A 44 -8.28 0.06 9.73
N VAL A 45 -8.31 -0.26 8.44
CA VAL A 45 -7.85 -1.54 7.90
C VAL A 45 -6.67 -1.32 6.98
N LYS A 46 -5.72 -2.23 7.00
CA LYS A 46 -4.77 -2.40 5.89
C LYS A 46 -5.43 -3.16 4.76
N PHE A 47 -4.92 -2.99 3.56
CA PHE A 47 -5.03 -3.97 2.49
C PHE A 47 -3.63 -4.21 1.91
N SER A 48 -3.46 -5.39 1.34
CA SER A 48 -2.28 -5.82 0.61
C SER A 48 -2.80 -6.68 -0.54
N ALA A 49 -2.40 -6.38 -1.77
CA ALA A 49 -2.99 -6.98 -2.95
C ALA A 49 -1.97 -7.07 -4.08
N ASN A 50 -2.23 -7.93 -5.06
CA ASN A 50 -1.56 -7.92 -6.34
C ASN A 50 -2.50 -7.39 -7.42
N ASN A 51 -1.99 -6.53 -8.28
CA ASN A 51 -2.72 -6.10 -9.46
C ASN A 51 -2.19 -6.80 -10.71
N LYS A 52 -3.12 -7.32 -11.54
CA LYS A 52 -2.80 -8.01 -12.79
C LYS A 52 -3.55 -7.34 -13.94
N GLY A 53 -3.05 -6.20 -14.39
CA GLY A 53 -3.68 -5.38 -15.43
C GLY A 53 -4.61 -4.29 -14.88
N HIS A 54 -5.45 -3.73 -15.75
CA HIS A 54 -6.39 -2.67 -15.37
C HIS A 54 -7.70 -3.23 -14.79
N PHE A 55 -7.58 -4.10 -13.79
CA PHE A 55 -8.70 -4.72 -13.08
C PHE A 55 -8.62 -4.40 -11.58
N PRO A 56 -9.71 -4.61 -10.81
CA PRO A 56 -9.61 -4.54 -9.36
C PRO A 56 -8.53 -5.52 -8.84
N PRO A 57 -7.60 -5.07 -7.98
CA PRO A 57 -6.52 -5.91 -7.49
C PRO A 57 -7.06 -7.02 -6.59
N THR A 58 -6.36 -8.16 -6.57
CA THR A 58 -6.72 -9.31 -5.74
C THR A 58 -6.00 -9.23 -4.41
N LEU A 59 -6.73 -9.27 -3.30
CA LEU A 59 -6.13 -9.20 -1.96
C LEU A 59 -5.26 -10.44 -1.70
N TYR A 60 -4.09 -10.22 -1.10
CA TYR A 60 -3.31 -11.32 -0.52
C TYR A 60 -4.04 -11.87 0.70
N THR A 61 -4.00 -13.19 0.86
CA THR A 61 -4.62 -13.91 1.99
C THR A 61 -3.64 -14.18 3.14
N ASP A 62 -2.40 -13.70 3.04
CA ASP A 62 -1.38 -13.85 4.09
C ASP A 62 -1.46 -12.76 5.17
N THR A 63 -0.68 -12.97 6.23
CA THR A 63 -0.61 -12.09 7.41
C THR A 63 0.72 -11.33 7.48
N GLU A 64 1.52 -11.33 6.41
CA GLU A 64 2.87 -10.76 6.43
C GLU A 64 2.85 -9.23 6.47
N VAL A 65 1.82 -8.60 5.89
CA VAL A 65 1.63 -7.15 5.97
C VAL A 65 0.83 -6.80 7.21
N THR A 66 1.28 -5.82 7.99
CA THR A 66 0.65 -5.41 9.26
C THR A 66 0.38 -3.90 9.29
N LEU A 67 -0.73 -3.51 9.89
CA LEU A 67 -1.03 -2.13 10.24
C LEU A 67 -0.51 -1.92 11.66
N THR A 68 0.50 -1.09 11.82
CA THR A 68 1.18 -0.89 13.11
C THR A 68 0.69 0.34 13.85
N SER A 69 0.25 1.36 13.13
CA SER A 69 -0.40 2.53 13.70
C SER A 69 -1.32 3.21 12.69
N TYR A 70 -2.29 3.95 13.20
CA TYR A 70 -3.10 4.87 12.42
C TYR A 70 -3.56 6.04 13.29
N SER A 71 -3.85 7.17 12.67
CA SER A 71 -4.42 8.34 13.33
C SER A 71 -5.25 9.16 12.36
N SER A 72 -6.19 9.94 12.88
CA SER A 72 -6.90 10.96 12.12
C SER A 72 -6.88 12.25 12.95
N GLN A 73 -6.14 13.25 12.50
CA GLN A 73 -5.99 14.52 13.20
C GLN A 73 -6.02 15.68 12.21
N ASN A 74 -6.80 16.72 12.49
CA ASN A 74 -6.92 17.92 11.66
C ASN A 74 -7.24 17.64 10.19
N GLY A 75 -8.09 16.63 9.93
CA GLY A 75 -8.42 16.18 8.57
C GLY A 75 -7.32 15.36 7.89
N ILE A 76 -6.19 15.14 8.55
CA ILE A 76 -5.11 14.29 8.04
C ILE A 76 -5.27 12.89 8.61
N TYR A 77 -5.58 11.95 7.73
CA TYR A 77 -5.53 10.53 8.02
C TYR A 77 -4.11 10.00 7.79
N SER A 78 -3.57 9.31 8.78
CA SER A 78 -2.24 8.72 8.71
C SER A 78 -2.27 7.25 9.08
N CYS A 79 -1.43 6.44 8.42
CA CYS A 79 -1.21 5.05 8.81
C CYS A 79 0.23 4.61 8.59
N THR A 80 0.67 3.67 9.41
CA THR A 80 1.98 3.02 9.29
C THR A 80 1.78 1.54 9.02
N ILE A 81 2.28 1.10 7.86
CA ILE A 81 2.20 -0.29 7.43
C ILE A 81 3.60 -0.89 7.41
N GLN A 82 3.71 -2.13 7.86
CA GLN A 82 4.94 -2.91 7.75
C GLN A 82 4.72 -4.12 6.85
N ARG A 83 5.72 -4.43 6.03
CA ARG A 83 5.79 -5.66 5.24
C ARG A 83 7.22 -6.20 5.16
N PRO A 84 7.42 -7.52 5.02
CA PRO A 84 8.74 -8.05 4.70
C PRO A 84 9.27 -7.46 3.40
N VAL A 85 10.58 -7.24 3.35
CA VAL A 85 11.25 -6.76 2.13
C VAL A 85 11.31 -7.84 1.06
N SER A 86 11.44 -9.11 1.44
CA SER A 86 11.60 -10.22 0.51
C SER A 86 10.32 -10.46 -0.29
N ALA A 87 10.48 -11.04 -1.47
CA ALA A 87 9.36 -11.63 -2.19
C ALA A 87 8.66 -12.71 -1.35
N SER A 88 7.37 -12.93 -1.62
CA SER A 88 6.60 -14.01 -0.99
C SER A 88 6.19 -15.06 -2.01
N ALA A 89 5.87 -16.28 -1.54
CA ALA A 89 5.35 -17.36 -2.38
C ALA A 89 4.03 -16.99 -3.08
N ASN A 90 3.31 -15.98 -2.57
CA ASN A 90 2.06 -15.50 -3.12
C ASN A 90 2.26 -14.49 -4.26
N GLY A 91 3.51 -14.26 -4.68
CA GLY A 91 3.85 -13.37 -5.79
C GLY A 91 4.02 -11.91 -5.37
N ARG A 92 4.24 -11.64 -4.08
CA ARG A 92 4.65 -10.31 -3.61
C ARG A 92 6.07 -10.02 -4.10
N VAL A 93 6.31 -8.79 -4.55
CA VAL A 93 7.58 -8.32 -5.10
C VAL A 93 8.66 -8.19 -4.02
N ASP A 94 9.92 -8.46 -4.39
CA ASP A 94 11.07 -8.15 -3.55
C ASP A 94 11.39 -6.65 -3.56
N ALA A 95 11.13 -5.98 -2.43
CA ALA A 95 11.37 -4.56 -2.23
C ALA A 95 12.86 -4.18 -2.12
N ASN A 96 13.78 -5.16 -2.07
CA ASN A 96 15.23 -4.90 -2.17
C ASN A 96 15.67 -4.60 -3.60
N THR A 97 14.88 -4.99 -4.60
CA THR A 97 15.13 -4.62 -6.00
C THR A 97 14.72 -3.16 -6.23
N ALA A 98 15.07 -2.58 -7.38
CA ALA A 98 14.63 -1.22 -7.72
C ALA A 98 13.18 -1.25 -8.23
N TRP A 99 12.33 -0.37 -7.73
CA TRP A 99 10.90 -0.28 -8.06
C TRP A 99 10.44 1.17 -8.24
N THR A 100 9.31 1.37 -8.90
CA THR A 100 8.71 2.70 -9.08
C THR A 100 7.64 2.93 -8.01
N LEU A 101 7.74 4.01 -7.25
CA LEU A 101 6.73 4.31 -6.24
C LEU A 101 5.53 4.97 -6.91
N LEU A 102 4.32 4.45 -6.67
CA LEU A 102 3.08 5.12 -7.06
C LEU A 102 2.26 5.46 -5.83
N PHE A 103 1.77 6.69 -5.80
CA PHE A 103 0.70 7.07 -4.89
C PHE A 103 -0.56 7.27 -5.72
N ALA A 104 -1.66 6.63 -5.34
CA ALA A 104 -2.96 6.87 -5.92
C ALA A 104 -3.99 7.04 -4.82
N ALA A 105 -4.96 7.90 -5.08
CA ALA A 105 -6.02 8.22 -4.16
C ALA A 105 -7.36 7.75 -4.72
N GLY A 106 -8.03 6.85 -4.01
CA GLY A 106 -9.31 6.31 -4.45
C GLY A 106 -10.25 6.02 -3.29
N SER A 107 -11.55 6.15 -3.56
CA SER A 107 -12.59 5.77 -2.61
C SER A 107 -12.47 4.30 -2.23
N THR A 108 -12.75 3.98 -0.98
CA THR A 108 -12.84 2.60 -0.49
C THR A 108 -14.24 2.34 0.03
N THR A 109 -14.82 1.21 -0.34
CA THR A 109 -15.99 0.65 0.34
C THR A 109 -15.59 -0.54 1.19
N PHE A 110 -16.43 -0.89 2.15
CA PHE A 110 -16.20 -2.05 3.03
C PHE A 110 -17.29 -3.07 2.78
N THR A 111 -16.92 -4.35 2.68
CA THR A 111 -17.87 -5.45 2.65
C THR A 111 -18.62 -5.54 3.99
N GLN A 112 -19.70 -6.31 4.04
CA GLN A 112 -20.42 -6.56 5.31
C GLN A 112 -19.53 -7.24 6.37
N THR A 113 -18.48 -7.95 5.95
CA THR A 113 -17.49 -8.58 6.83
C THR A 113 -16.34 -7.65 7.22
N GLY A 114 -16.37 -6.39 6.77
CA GLY A 114 -15.36 -5.38 7.10
C GLY A 114 -14.10 -5.42 6.25
N GLU A 115 -14.10 -6.15 5.14
CA GLU A 115 -12.96 -6.14 4.20
C GLU A 115 -13.01 -4.91 3.30
N PRO A 116 -11.87 -4.23 3.07
CA PRO A 116 -11.81 -3.10 2.15
C PRO A 116 -11.89 -3.59 0.70
N THR A 117 -12.66 -2.88 -0.11
CA THR A 117 -12.68 -3.06 -1.57
C THR A 117 -11.96 -1.88 -2.22
N ILE A 118 -10.90 -2.18 -2.97
CA ILE A 118 -10.09 -1.18 -3.66
C ILE A 118 -10.82 -0.76 -4.95
N SER A 119 -11.21 0.51 -5.04
CA SER A 119 -11.90 1.07 -6.21
C SER A 119 -10.95 1.83 -7.12
N TYR A 120 -11.40 2.13 -8.33
CA TYR A 120 -10.66 2.95 -9.28
C TYR A 120 -10.37 4.35 -8.73
N HIS A 121 -9.11 4.80 -8.84
CA HIS A 121 -8.59 6.03 -8.23
C HIS A 121 -8.60 7.28 -9.12
N GLY A 122 -9.15 7.19 -10.33
CA GLY A 122 -9.20 8.34 -11.23
C GLY A 122 -7.81 8.96 -11.49
N GLY A 123 -7.78 10.29 -11.56
CA GLY A 123 -6.61 11.07 -12.00
C GLY A 123 -5.60 11.45 -10.90
N ASN A 124 -5.92 11.27 -9.62
CA ASN A 124 -5.05 11.67 -8.53
C ASN A 124 -3.98 10.60 -8.29
N ARG A 125 -2.92 10.66 -9.11
CA ARG A 125 -1.79 9.74 -9.07
C ARG A 125 -0.46 10.45 -9.17
N PHE A 126 0.52 9.96 -8.42
CA PHE A 126 1.90 10.37 -8.50
C PHE A 126 2.76 9.15 -8.80
N TRP A 127 3.78 9.32 -9.64
CA TRP A 127 4.77 8.29 -9.95
C TRP A 127 6.15 8.85 -9.62
N SER A 128 7.00 8.08 -8.96
CA SER A 128 8.41 8.45 -8.85
C SER A 128 9.03 8.48 -10.25
N THR A 129 9.78 9.54 -10.53
CA THR A 129 10.50 9.69 -11.80
C THR A 129 11.80 8.89 -11.82
N VAL A 130 12.24 8.41 -10.66
CA VAL A 130 13.42 7.58 -10.47
C VAL A 130 13.00 6.32 -9.70
N PRO A 131 13.52 5.13 -10.07
CA PRO A 131 13.35 3.93 -9.27
C PRO A 131 13.93 4.12 -7.86
N VAL A 132 13.26 3.57 -6.86
CA VAL A 132 13.67 3.55 -5.47
C VAL A 132 13.94 2.12 -5.02
N LYS A 133 14.83 1.94 -4.03
CA LYS A 133 15.08 0.67 -3.34
C LYS A 133 15.15 0.92 -1.83
N VAL A 134 14.94 -0.11 -1.01
CA VAL A 134 14.97 0.01 0.47
C VAL A 134 16.31 0.56 1.00
N THR A 135 17.40 0.37 0.25
CA THR A 135 18.73 0.90 0.62
C THR A 135 18.97 2.35 0.18
N ASP A 136 18.02 2.97 -0.52
CA ASP A 136 18.05 4.41 -0.80
C ASP A 136 17.66 5.16 0.48
N THR A 137 18.63 5.32 1.38
CA THR A 137 18.48 6.24 2.50
C THR A 137 18.57 7.65 1.97
N SER A 138 17.52 8.46 2.14
CA SER A 138 17.77 9.90 2.22
C SER A 138 18.61 10.12 3.47
N ASN A 139 19.83 10.61 3.31
CA ASN A 139 20.54 11.24 4.41
C ASN A 139 19.72 12.49 4.75
N ALA A 140 18.78 12.34 5.69
CA ALA A 140 18.11 13.45 6.35
C ALA A 140 18.90 13.85 7.60
#